data_AF-A0AAD9T8F9-F1
#
_entry.id   AF-A0AAD9T8F9-F1
#
_cell.length_a   1.000
_cell.length_b   1.000
_cell.length_c   1.000
_cell.angle_alpha   90.00
_cell.angle_beta   90.00
_cell.angle_gamma   90.00
#
_symmetry.space_group_name_H-M   'P 1'
#
loop_
_entity.id
_entity.type
_entity.pdbx_description
1 polymer ?
#
loop_
_entity_poly.entity_id
_entity_poly.type
_entity_poly.pdbx_seq_one_letter_code
_entity_poly.pdbx_strand_id
1 'polypeptide(L)'
;MERFLRILDDGSGRLRSEDAKVRLCLRAAGELEKRKQDNQKKIQAKMVDIEKNLDALKKYRTTSEDDGVGYYDAFKLQKKEEDFKANVKRLELAAIWDEIVEMLRLRQLPDEFEIDKEWVDLGTRFRGLVEPLDIANFYRHSRTDDAGHYMKEGNRPSRYKFSQRWQEHKYQLPPMQQSQQSLKHFYGETSFWAKVEELKTKPWEAIKDEVLVLGNRLKEWYKNDEVEDDVFLQKSTLVEWWQKLCEDHLSCAAFFRHQLSSETCIAISQSSEIPSVFVQYICLICLFIGFLRGHSLIKCPPFNPRSLTVIQVT
;
A
#
# COMPACT_ATOMS: atom_id res chain seq x y z
N MET A 1 -26.13 4.27 30.37
CA MET A 1 -25.44 3.60 31.49
C MET A 1 -25.46 4.44 32.78
N GLU A 2 -25.10 5.72 32.75
CA GLU A 2 -25.14 6.59 33.95
C GLU A 2 -26.51 6.69 34.65
N ARG A 3 -27.60 6.67 33.90
CA ARG A 3 -28.96 6.68 34.45
C ARG A 3 -29.31 5.37 35.18
N PHE A 4 -28.71 4.26 34.76
CA PHE A 4 -28.85 2.95 35.41
C PHE A 4 -27.99 2.84 36.68
N LEU A 5 -26.81 3.48 36.68
CA LEU A 5 -25.94 3.54 37.87
C LEU A 5 -26.56 4.37 39.00
N ARG A 6 -27.26 5.47 38.69
CA ARG A 6 -27.96 6.29 39.71
C ARG A 6 -29.12 5.55 40.40
N ILE A 7 -29.82 4.68 39.69
CA ILE A 7 -30.94 3.88 40.24
C ILE A 7 -30.44 2.87 41.29
N LEU A 8 -29.19 2.42 41.20
CA LEU A 8 -28.62 1.44 42.15
C LEU A 8 -28.15 2.07 43.47
N ASP A 9 -28.00 3.39 43.53
CA ASP A 9 -27.58 4.10 44.75
C ASP A 9 -28.76 4.53 45.64
N ASP A 10 -30.02 4.44 45.17
CA ASP A 10 -31.22 4.93 45.88
C ASP A 10 -31.76 3.98 46.99
N GLY A 11 -30.92 3.07 47.49
CA GLY A 11 -30.95 2.57 48.87
C GLY A 11 -32.22 1.93 49.44
N SER A 12 -33.23 1.56 48.65
CA SER A 12 -34.56 1.17 49.17
C SER A 12 -34.82 -0.33 49.32
N GLY A 13 -33.79 -1.20 49.38
CA GLY A 13 -34.00 -2.65 49.52
C GLY A 13 -32.91 -3.38 50.33
N ARG A 14 -33.33 -4.08 51.39
CA ARG A 14 -32.50 -4.96 52.26
C ARG A 14 -31.56 -5.88 51.46
N LEU A 15 -30.28 -5.82 51.83
CA LEU A 15 -29.15 -6.47 51.18
C LEU A 15 -29.08 -7.99 51.46
N ARG A 16 -29.22 -8.82 50.41
CA ARG A 16 -28.58 -10.15 50.40
C ARG A 16 -27.16 -10.01 49.84
N SER A 17 -26.23 -10.88 50.27
CA SER A 17 -24.81 -10.81 49.85
C SER A 17 -24.62 -10.91 48.32
N GLU A 18 -25.58 -11.54 47.64
CA GLU A 18 -25.66 -11.63 46.18
C GLU A 18 -25.86 -10.25 45.52
N ASP A 19 -26.66 -9.36 46.13
CA ASP A 19 -26.92 -8.01 45.61
C ASP A 19 -25.66 -7.12 45.67
N ALA A 20 -24.81 -7.32 46.67
CA ALA A 20 -23.55 -6.58 46.81
C ALA A 20 -22.53 -6.96 45.74
N LYS A 21 -22.40 -8.26 45.44
CA LYS A 21 -21.54 -8.76 44.37
C LYS A 21 -22.01 -8.25 43.00
N VAL A 22 -23.31 -8.29 42.74
CA VAL A 22 -23.89 -7.76 41.48
C VAL A 22 -23.58 -6.27 41.31
N ARG A 23 -23.77 -5.45 42.36
CA ARG A 23 -23.43 -4.01 42.28
C ARG A 23 -21.94 -3.76 42.05
N LEU A 24 -21.05 -4.53 42.70
CA LEU A 24 -19.61 -4.42 42.46
C LEU A 24 -19.24 -4.77 41.01
N CYS A 25 -19.81 -5.85 40.47
CA CYS A 25 -19.61 -6.23 39.06
C CYS A 25 -20.09 -5.13 38.10
N LEU A 26 -21.27 -4.54 38.35
CA LEU A 26 -21.80 -3.45 37.52
C LEU A 26 -20.92 -2.19 37.60
N ARG A 27 -20.42 -1.83 38.79
CA ARG A 27 -19.47 -0.72 38.95
C ARG A 27 -18.15 -0.98 38.23
N ALA A 28 -17.61 -2.19 38.35
CA ALA A 28 -16.39 -2.59 37.65
C ALA A 28 -16.57 -2.55 36.12
N ALA A 29 -17.71 -3.00 35.61
CA ALA A 29 -18.05 -2.90 34.18
C ALA A 29 -18.15 -1.44 33.72
N GLY A 30 -18.78 -0.57 34.52
CA GLY A 30 -18.86 0.86 34.23
C GLY A 30 -17.49 1.55 34.23
N GLU A 31 -16.62 1.21 35.18
CA GLU A 31 -15.23 1.72 35.19
C GLU A 31 -14.42 1.24 33.98
N LEU A 32 -14.59 -0.02 33.58
CA LEU A 32 -13.93 -0.57 32.40
C LEU A 32 -14.33 0.20 31.14
N GLU A 33 -15.62 0.48 30.97
CA GLU A 33 -16.11 1.25 29.83
C GLU A 33 -15.57 2.69 29.83
N LYS A 34 -15.51 3.33 31.01
CA LYS A 34 -14.88 4.65 31.14
C LYS A 34 -13.41 4.62 30.73
N ARG A 35 -12.66 3.58 31.11
CA ARG A 35 -11.26 3.41 30.71
C ARG A 35 -11.12 3.25 29.19
N LYS A 36 -12.02 2.51 28.53
CA LYS A 36 -12.05 2.40 27.06
C LYS A 36 -12.23 3.77 26.39
N GLN A 37 -13.15 4.59 26.89
CA GLN A 37 -13.38 5.94 26.39
C GLN A 37 -12.18 6.87 26.61
N ASP A 38 -11.54 6.79 27.78
CA ASP A 38 -10.34 7.58 28.07
C ASP A 38 -9.14 7.15 27.20
N ASN A 39 -9.01 5.86 26.90
CA ASN A 39 -8.01 5.36 25.95
C ASN A 39 -8.28 5.84 24.52
N GLN A 40 -9.54 5.81 24.08
CA GLN A 40 -9.91 6.34 22.76
C GLN A 40 -9.51 7.82 22.63
N LYS A 41 -9.78 8.67 23.64
CA LYS A 41 -9.37 10.08 23.63
C LYS A 41 -7.85 10.24 23.52
N LYS A 42 -7.06 9.41 24.22
CA LYS A 42 -5.59 9.44 24.14
C LYS A 42 -5.09 9.08 22.75
N ILE A 43 -5.68 8.07 22.12
CA ILE A 43 -5.33 7.68 20.75
C ILE A 43 -5.79 8.74 19.75
N GLN A 44 -6.95 9.34 19.95
CA GLN A 44 -7.46 10.43 19.11
C GLN A 44 -6.54 11.66 19.14
N ALA A 45 -5.95 11.96 20.30
CA ALA A 45 -4.93 13.03 20.39
C ALA A 45 -3.68 12.74 19.53
N LYS A 46 -3.34 11.47 19.28
CA LYS A 46 -2.20 11.07 18.43
C LYS A 46 -2.48 11.21 16.94
N MET A 47 -3.73 11.44 16.52
CA MET A 47 -4.06 11.61 15.09
C MET A 47 -3.28 12.76 14.46
N VAL A 48 -3.03 13.85 15.20
CA VAL A 48 -2.24 14.99 14.72
C VAL A 48 -0.81 14.56 14.36
N ASP A 49 -0.19 13.71 15.19
CA ASP A 49 1.16 13.19 14.92
C ASP A 49 1.16 12.19 13.76
N ILE A 50 0.12 11.35 13.64
CA ILE A 50 -0.05 10.45 12.49
C ILE A 50 -0.13 11.26 11.20
N GLU A 51 -1.02 12.26 11.12
CA GLU A 51 -1.20 13.08 9.93
C GLU A 51 0.08 13.82 9.54
N LYS A 52 0.72 14.46 10.52
CA LYS A 52 2.00 15.16 10.32
C LYS A 52 3.07 14.24 9.71
N ASN A 53 3.17 13.01 10.20
CA ASN A 53 4.15 12.06 9.72
C ASN A 53 3.76 11.45 8.36
N LEU A 54 2.46 11.24 8.09
CA LEU A 54 1.99 10.85 6.76
C LEU A 54 2.27 11.95 5.73
N ASP A 55 2.02 13.21 6.05
CA ASP A 55 2.30 14.32 5.13
C ASP A 55 3.79 14.48 4.84
N ALA A 56 4.66 14.23 5.85
CA ALA A 56 6.09 14.17 5.63
C ALA A 56 6.49 13.04 4.66
N LEU A 57 5.86 11.86 4.77
CA LEU A 57 6.10 10.74 3.86
C LEU A 57 5.51 10.96 2.46
N LYS A 58 4.38 11.65 2.33
CA LYS A 58 3.83 12.06 1.02
C LYS A 58 4.80 13.01 0.32
N LYS A 59 5.33 14.00 1.06
CA LYS A 59 6.35 14.90 0.52
C LYS A 59 7.60 14.15 0.08
N TYR A 60 8.07 13.19 0.89
CA TYR A 60 9.18 12.32 0.51
C TYR A 60 8.88 11.52 -0.76
N ARG A 61 7.64 11.04 -0.94
CA ARG A 61 7.20 10.36 -2.16
C ARG A 61 7.35 11.24 -3.39
N THR A 62 6.77 12.43 -3.35
CA THR A 62 6.87 13.42 -4.44
C THR A 62 8.32 13.77 -4.75
N THR A 63 9.15 14.04 -3.75
CA THR A 63 10.58 14.37 -3.99
C THR A 63 11.34 13.20 -4.63
N SER A 64 11.06 11.96 -4.20
CA SER A 64 11.70 10.76 -4.78
C SER A 64 11.25 10.49 -6.21
N GLU A 65 10.02 10.86 -6.53
CA GLU A 65 9.47 10.82 -7.89
C GLU A 65 10.12 11.88 -8.79
N ASP A 66 10.28 13.12 -8.30
CA ASP A 66 10.98 14.20 -9.00
C ASP A 66 12.45 13.81 -9.32
N ASP A 67 13.08 13.01 -8.46
CA ASP A 67 14.41 12.44 -8.67
C ASP A 67 14.43 11.29 -9.72
N GLY A 68 13.26 10.84 -10.18
CA GLY A 68 13.08 9.77 -11.15
C GLY A 68 13.40 8.37 -10.62
N VAL A 69 13.43 8.17 -9.30
CA VAL A 69 13.73 6.87 -8.67
C VAL A 69 12.47 6.23 -8.08
N GLY A 70 11.57 7.04 -7.53
CA GLY A 70 10.41 6.56 -6.78
C GLY A 70 10.78 6.23 -5.34
N TYR A 71 9.83 6.43 -4.44
CA TYR A 71 10.11 6.42 -3.00
C TYR A 71 10.42 5.05 -2.41
N TYR A 72 9.84 3.98 -2.98
CA TYR A 72 10.16 2.60 -2.60
C TYR A 72 11.64 2.31 -2.85
N ASP A 73 12.11 2.58 -4.06
CA ASP A 73 13.48 2.32 -4.49
C ASP A 73 14.47 3.28 -3.81
N ALA A 74 14.14 4.56 -3.70
CA ALA A 74 14.95 5.54 -2.96
C ALA A 74 15.14 5.11 -1.51
N PHE A 75 14.05 4.69 -0.84
CA PHE A 75 14.11 4.24 0.55
C PHE A 75 14.92 2.95 0.70
N LYS A 76 14.71 1.99 -0.22
CA LYS A 76 15.45 0.72 -0.22
C LYS A 76 16.95 0.94 -0.42
N LEU A 77 17.33 1.91 -1.24
CA LEU A 77 18.73 2.30 -1.49
C LEU A 77 19.34 3.10 -0.33
N GLN A 78 18.57 4.00 0.30
CA GLN A 78 18.94 4.85 1.43
C GLN A 78 20.28 5.57 1.21
N LYS A 79 20.33 6.45 0.21
CA LYS A 79 21.52 7.21 -0.20
C LYS A 79 21.50 8.66 0.28
N LYS A 80 20.32 9.22 0.55
CA LYS A 80 20.12 10.63 0.90
C LYS A 80 19.70 10.77 2.37
N GLU A 81 19.92 11.95 2.95
CA GLU A 81 19.49 12.26 4.33
C GLU A 81 17.97 12.14 4.47
N GLU A 82 17.24 12.48 3.42
CA GLU A 82 15.79 12.38 3.30
C GLU A 82 15.29 10.95 3.50
N ASP A 83 16.02 9.95 3.00
CA ASP A 83 15.68 8.53 3.14
C ASP A 83 15.76 8.09 4.62
N PHE A 84 16.75 8.60 5.36
CA PHE A 84 16.86 8.37 6.81
C PHE A 84 15.75 9.07 7.58
N LYS A 85 15.40 10.31 7.21
CA LYS A 85 14.26 11.03 7.79
C LYS A 85 12.95 10.27 7.56
N ALA A 86 12.72 9.77 6.34
CA ALA A 86 11.57 8.93 6.02
C ALA A 86 11.53 7.67 6.89
N ASN A 87 12.68 7.04 7.16
CA ASN A 87 12.76 5.87 8.04
C ASN A 87 12.40 6.20 9.49
N VAL A 88 12.80 7.37 10.00
CA VAL A 88 12.36 7.85 11.33
C VAL A 88 10.84 8.00 11.36
N LYS A 89 10.24 8.63 10.32
CA LYS A 89 8.79 8.81 10.23
C LYS A 89 8.02 7.49 10.13
N ARG A 90 8.53 6.54 9.37
CA ARG A 90 8.02 5.16 9.29
C ARG A 90 8.00 4.51 10.69
N LEU A 91 9.07 4.63 11.47
CA LEU A 91 9.17 4.07 12.82
C LEU A 91 8.23 4.74 13.82
N GLU A 92 8.11 6.06 13.79
CA GLU A 92 7.16 6.81 14.62
C GLU A 92 5.72 6.37 14.35
N LEU A 93 5.33 6.25 13.07
CA LEU A 93 4.02 5.75 12.68
C LEU A 93 3.81 4.29 13.12
N ALA A 94 4.80 3.42 12.90
CA ALA A 94 4.73 2.02 13.32
C ALA A 94 4.47 1.89 14.83
N ALA A 95 5.17 2.69 15.65
CA ALA A 95 5.00 2.67 17.11
C ALA A 95 3.57 3.06 17.52
N ILE A 96 2.99 4.11 16.91
CA ILE A 96 1.62 4.54 17.21
C ILE A 96 0.61 3.45 16.81
N TRP A 97 0.74 2.89 15.60
CA TRP A 97 -0.18 1.86 15.11
C TRP A 97 -0.06 0.54 15.86
N ASP A 98 1.15 0.13 16.26
CA ASP A 98 1.36 -1.07 17.06
C ASP A 98 0.73 -0.92 18.46
N GLU A 99 0.76 0.28 19.06
CA GLU A 99 0.05 0.58 20.30
C GLU A 99 -1.47 0.47 20.14
N ILE A 100 -2.04 1.00 19.04
CA ILE A 100 -3.47 0.87 18.74
C ILE A 100 -3.87 -0.60 18.61
N VAL A 101 -3.10 -1.38 17.86
CA VAL A 101 -3.34 -2.84 17.69
C VAL A 101 -3.30 -3.56 19.03
N GLU A 102 -2.34 -3.22 19.90
CA GLU A 102 -2.24 -3.86 21.21
C GLU A 102 -3.42 -3.50 22.12
N MET A 103 -3.88 -2.24 22.10
CA MET A 103 -5.10 -1.86 22.83
C MET A 103 -6.34 -2.61 22.33
N LEU A 104 -6.46 -2.86 21.03
CA LEU A 104 -7.56 -3.66 20.47
C LEU A 104 -7.49 -5.13 20.91
N ARG A 105 -6.31 -5.75 20.86
CA ARG A 105 -6.11 -7.13 21.34
C ARG A 105 -6.50 -7.29 22.80
N LEU A 106 -6.18 -6.29 23.62
CA LEU A 106 -6.50 -6.27 25.05
C LEU A 106 -7.95 -5.82 25.33
N ARG A 107 -8.77 -5.56 24.31
CA ARG A 107 -10.14 -5.01 24.40
C ARG A 107 -10.21 -3.73 25.25
N GLN A 108 -9.23 -2.84 25.06
CA GLN A 108 -9.08 -1.59 25.78
C GLN A 108 -9.62 -0.37 25.01
N LEU A 109 -10.23 -0.59 23.85
CA LEU A 109 -10.94 0.41 23.06
C LEU A 109 -12.42 0.06 22.94
N PRO A 110 -13.28 1.04 22.60
CA PRO A 110 -14.70 0.79 22.34
C PRO A 110 -14.91 -0.13 21.15
N ASP A 111 -15.99 -0.91 21.18
CA ASP A 111 -16.26 -1.95 20.19
C ASP A 111 -16.53 -1.35 18.78
N GLU A 112 -16.98 -0.09 18.73
CA GLU A 112 -17.24 0.65 17.49
C GLU A 112 -15.96 1.23 16.84
N PHE A 113 -14.81 1.14 17.50
CA PHE A 113 -13.56 1.77 17.02
C PHE A 113 -13.13 1.25 15.64
N GLU A 114 -13.25 -0.06 15.39
CA GLU A 114 -12.80 -0.69 14.13
C GLU A 114 -13.70 -0.35 12.92
N ILE A 115 -14.89 0.21 13.15
CA ILE A 115 -15.83 0.61 12.09
C ILE A 115 -15.97 2.14 11.97
N ASP A 116 -15.27 2.88 12.83
CA ASP A 116 -15.22 4.33 12.76
C ASP A 116 -14.57 4.77 11.44
N LYS A 117 -15.27 5.63 10.69
CA LYS A 117 -14.87 5.99 9.33
C LYS A 117 -13.54 6.73 9.33
N GLU A 118 -13.29 7.60 10.30
CA GLU A 118 -12.07 8.40 10.37
C GLU A 118 -10.85 7.51 10.56
N TRP A 119 -10.96 6.51 11.46
CA TRP A 119 -9.90 5.52 11.69
C TRP A 119 -9.70 4.56 10.52
N VAL A 120 -10.77 4.14 9.85
CA VAL A 120 -10.69 3.31 8.63
C VAL A 120 -9.94 4.07 7.52
N ASP A 121 -10.31 5.32 7.26
CA ASP A 121 -9.69 6.14 6.21
C ASP A 121 -8.22 6.44 6.54
N LEU A 122 -7.92 6.78 7.80
CA LEU A 122 -6.56 7.03 8.27
C LEU A 122 -5.69 5.77 8.19
N GLY A 123 -6.23 4.61 8.58
CA GLY A 123 -5.56 3.32 8.48
C GLY A 123 -5.29 2.89 7.04
N THR A 124 -6.21 3.21 6.13
CA THR A 124 -6.05 2.96 4.69
C THR A 124 -4.92 3.80 4.11
N ARG A 125 -4.90 5.11 4.37
CA ARG A 125 -3.80 6.01 3.93
C ARG A 125 -2.46 5.62 4.54
N PHE A 126 -2.44 5.29 5.83
CA PHE A 126 -1.25 4.78 6.50
C PHE A 126 -0.71 3.52 5.83
N ARG A 127 -1.56 2.54 5.55
CA ARG A 127 -1.16 1.30 4.87
C ARG A 127 -0.64 1.60 3.46
N GLY A 128 -1.35 2.44 2.70
CA GLY A 128 -0.97 2.87 1.35
C GLY A 128 0.44 3.43 1.25
N LEU A 129 0.82 4.28 2.20
CA LEU A 129 2.07 5.02 2.15
C LEU A 129 3.23 4.33 2.88
N VAL A 130 2.95 3.58 3.94
CA VAL A 130 3.99 3.07 4.84
C VAL A 130 4.31 1.60 4.60
N GLU A 131 3.33 0.79 4.19
CA GLU A 131 3.59 -0.64 3.93
C GLU A 131 4.66 -0.87 2.84
N PRO A 132 4.68 -0.11 1.71
CA PRO A 132 5.77 -0.19 0.75
C PRO A 132 7.15 0.08 1.36
N LEU A 133 7.26 1.02 2.31
CA LEU A 133 8.52 1.34 2.98
C LEU A 133 8.95 0.24 3.96
N ASP A 134 8.01 -0.40 4.65
CA ASP A 134 8.29 -1.57 5.49
C ASP A 134 8.74 -2.77 4.64
N ILE A 135 8.15 -2.96 3.46
CA ILE A 135 8.59 -3.97 2.49
C ILE A 135 10.01 -3.66 1.97
N ALA A 136 10.27 -2.40 1.60
CA ALA A 136 11.59 -1.95 1.19
C ALA A 136 12.62 -2.20 2.31
N ASN A 137 12.29 -1.86 3.55
CA ASN A 137 13.14 -2.11 4.71
C ASN A 137 13.38 -3.61 4.95
N PHE A 138 12.35 -4.44 4.78
CA PHE A 138 12.45 -5.89 4.89
C PHE A 138 13.45 -6.43 3.86
N TYR A 139 13.25 -6.15 2.57
CA TYR A 139 14.15 -6.67 1.53
C TYR A 139 15.51 -5.97 1.45
N ARG A 140 15.68 -4.81 2.11
CA ARG A 140 16.98 -4.17 2.30
C ARG A 140 17.86 -4.93 3.32
N HIS A 141 17.28 -5.41 4.41
CA HIS A 141 18.02 -6.03 5.51
C HIS A 141 17.92 -7.56 5.59
N SER A 142 16.91 -8.16 4.95
CA SER A 142 16.75 -9.60 4.92
C SER A 142 17.83 -10.24 4.06
N ARG A 143 18.75 -10.96 4.69
CA ARG A 143 19.52 -12.03 4.04
C ARG A 143 18.52 -13.16 3.84
N THR A 144 18.29 -13.56 2.59
CA THR A 144 17.19 -14.42 2.08
C THR A 144 16.98 -15.77 2.78
N ASP A 145 17.82 -16.14 3.75
CA ASP A 145 18.00 -17.53 4.14
C ASP A 145 17.21 -17.89 5.42
N ASP A 146 16.99 -16.94 6.34
CA ASP A 146 16.34 -17.22 7.65
C ASP A 146 14.86 -16.78 7.72
N ALA A 147 14.54 -15.58 7.23
CA ALA A 147 13.20 -14.99 7.40
C ALA A 147 12.19 -15.43 6.32
N GLY A 148 12.65 -15.78 5.12
CA GLY A 148 11.80 -16.02 3.94
C GLY A 148 11.21 -14.72 3.36
N HIS A 149 10.08 -14.80 2.66
CA HIS A 149 9.43 -13.66 2.00
C HIS A 149 8.53 -12.85 2.96
N TYR A 150 8.31 -11.56 2.66
CA TYR A 150 7.51 -10.66 3.50
C TYR A 150 6.07 -11.15 3.76
N MET A 151 5.44 -11.80 2.78
CA MET A 151 4.07 -12.32 2.91
C MET A 151 3.98 -13.68 3.62
N LYS A 152 5.12 -14.27 4.04
CA LYS A 152 5.12 -15.47 4.88
C LYS A 152 4.48 -15.16 6.24
N GLU A 153 3.80 -16.16 6.82
CA GLU A 153 3.15 -16.02 8.12
C GLU A 153 4.16 -15.53 9.19
N GLY A 154 3.73 -14.58 10.02
CA GLY A 154 4.56 -13.92 11.02
C GLY A 154 5.40 -12.72 10.53
N ASN A 155 5.71 -12.60 9.24
CA ASN A 155 6.60 -11.53 8.74
C ASN A 155 5.87 -10.20 8.54
N ARG A 156 4.65 -10.22 7.97
CA ARG A 156 3.84 -9.02 7.74
C ARG A 156 3.31 -8.45 9.07
N PRO A 157 3.66 -7.22 9.45
CA PRO A 157 3.22 -6.60 10.69
C PRO A 157 1.69 -6.57 10.86
N SER A 158 1.22 -6.78 12.09
CA SER A 158 -0.22 -6.88 12.38
C SER A 158 -0.98 -5.58 12.10
N ARG A 159 -0.36 -4.41 12.26
CA ARG A 159 -0.96 -3.10 11.92
C ARG A 159 -1.54 -3.03 10.51
N TYR A 160 -0.90 -3.66 9.53
CA TYR A 160 -1.42 -3.71 8.15
C TYR A 160 -2.54 -4.71 7.98
N LYS A 161 -2.50 -5.84 8.71
CA LYS A 161 -3.59 -6.83 8.72
C LYS A 161 -4.87 -6.23 9.34
N PHE A 162 -4.74 -5.44 10.40
CA PHE A 162 -5.88 -4.77 11.05
C PHE A 162 -6.48 -3.69 10.15
N SER A 163 -5.68 -2.72 9.69
CA SER A 163 -6.21 -1.63 8.85
C SER A 163 -6.82 -2.14 7.54
N GLN A 164 -6.24 -3.18 6.94
CA GLN A 164 -6.84 -3.87 5.79
C GLN A 164 -8.21 -4.46 6.13
N ARG A 165 -8.35 -5.22 7.22
CA ARG A 165 -9.62 -5.83 7.63
C ARG A 165 -10.70 -4.79 7.91
N TRP A 166 -10.34 -3.65 8.51
CA TRP A 166 -11.28 -2.58 8.78
C TRP A 166 -11.85 -1.99 7.50
N GLN A 167 -10.99 -1.74 6.51
CA GLN A 167 -11.42 -1.27 5.19
C GLN A 167 -12.28 -2.32 4.47
N GLU A 168 -11.84 -3.58 4.43
CA GLU A 168 -12.59 -4.68 3.82
C GLU A 168 -13.99 -4.80 4.42
N HIS A 169 -14.10 -4.74 5.74
CA HIS A 169 -15.39 -4.80 6.44
C HIS A 169 -16.25 -3.56 6.18
N LYS A 170 -15.67 -2.35 6.27
CA LYS A 170 -16.41 -1.09 6.10
C LYS A 170 -17.03 -0.95 4.72
N TYR A 171 -16.28 -1.32 3.68
CA TYR A 171 -16.68 -1.19 2.28
C TYR A 171 -17.23 -2.50 1.69
N GLN A 172 -17.42 -3.54 2.52
CA GLN A 172 -17.90 -4.86 2.10
C GLN A 172 -17.08 -5.46 0.93
N LEU A 173 -15.76 -5.20 0.94
CA LEU A 173 -14.86 -5.75 -0.06
C LEU A 173 -14.66 -7.24 0.24
N PRO A 174 -14.49 -8.08 -0.80
CA PRO A 174 -14.07 -9.46 -0.59
C PRO A 174 -12.77 -9.47 0.23
N PRO A 175 -12.69 -10.26 1.32
CA PRO A 175 -11.44 -10.41 2.03
C PRO A 175 -10.33 -10.80 1.05
N MET A 176 -9.12 -10.25 1.21
CA MET A 176 -7.98 -10.65 0.37
C MET A 176 -7.72 -12.18 0.39
N GLN A 177 -8.24 -12.88 1.41
CA GLN A 177 -8.21 -14.34 1.53
C GLN A 177 -9.31 -15.08 0.73
N GLN A 178 -10.41 -14.42 0.34
CA GLN A 178 -11.61 -15.05 -0.22
C GLN A 178 -11.74 -14.97 -1.75
N SER A 179 -10.76 -14.40 -2.49
CA SER A 179 -10.70 -14.67 -3.93
C SER A 179 -10.25 -16.13 -4.15
N GLN A 180 -11.23 -17.05 -4.15
CA GLN A 180 -11.04 -18.51 -4.16
C GLN A 180 -10.24 -19.07 -5.34
N GLN A 181 -9.94 -18.28 -6.37
CA GLN A 181 -9.21 -18.77 -7.56
C GLN A 181 -7.70 -18.88 -7.40
N SER A 182 -7.10 -18.45 -6.29
CA SER A 182 -5.68 -18.78 -6.04
C SER A 182 -5.22 -18.41 -4.63
N LEU A 183 -4.94 -19.43 -3.81
CA LEU A 183 -4.03 -19.32 -2.67
C LEU A 183 -2.61 -18.84 -3.09
N LYS A 184 -2.32 -18.76 -4.41
CA LYS A 184 -1.04 -18.32 -5.01
C LYS A 184 -0.88 -16.78 -5.14
N HIS A 185 -1.95 -15.99 -5.09
CA HIS A 185 -1.92 -14.54 -5.37
C HIS A 185 -2.34 -13.68 -4.15
N PHE A 186 -1.75 -13.96 -2.98
CA PHE A 186 -2.08 -13.30 -1.71
C PHE A 186 -1.31 -11.97 -1.53
N TYR A 187 -1.69 -10.94 -2.27
CA TYR A 187 -1.15 -9.58 -2.13
C TYR A 187 -2.16 -8.54 -2.62
N GLY A 188 -2.15 -7.37 -1.98
CA GLY A 188 -2.98 -6.21 -2.31
C GLY A 188 -2.15 -5.06 -2.89
N GLU A 189 -2.82 -3.95 -3.17
CA GLU A 189 -2.30 -2.68 -3.69
C GLU A 189 -1.15 -2.10 -2.85
N THR A 190 -1.09 -2.40 -1.56
CA THR A 190 -0.01 -1.92 -0.67
C THR A 190 1.12 -2.92 -0.46
N SER A 191 0.90 -4.18 -0.86
CA SER A 191 1.85 -5.29 -0.65
C SER A 191 2.39 -5.89 -1.94
N PHE A 192 2.04 -5.35 -3.11
CA PHE A 192 2.51 -5.85 -4.40
C PHE A 192 4.03 -5.80 -4.53
N TRP A 193 4.72 -4.83 -3.93
CA TRP A 193 6.19 -4.79 -3.90
C TRP A 193 6.79 -6.06 -3.31
N ALA A 194 6.15 -6.64 -2.28
CA ALA A 194 6.60 -7.91 -1.73
C ALA A 194 6.49 -9.05 -2.73
N LYS A 195 5.48 -8.99 -3.62
CA LYS A 195 5.32 -9.94 -4.72
C LYS A 195 6.37 -9.76 -5.79
N VAL A 196 6.67 -8.51 -6.17
CA VAL A 196 7.75 -8.18 -7.11
C VAL A 196 9.08 -8.78 -6.64
N GLU A 197 9.44 -8.57 -5.38
CA GLU A 197 10.68 -9.10 -4.81
C GLU A 197 10.70 -10.63 -4.74
N GLU A 198 9.56 -11.27 -4.47
CA GLU A 198 9.46 -12.73 -4.52
C GLU A 198 9.68 -13.26 -5.95
N LEU A 199 8.97 -12.70 -6.92
CA LEU A 199 9.01 -13.17 -8.31
C LEU A 199 10.37 -12.98 -8.97
N LYS A 200 11.10 -11.92 -8.61
CA LYS A 200 12.48 -11.65 -9.05
C LYS A 200 13.48 -12.78 -8.72
N THR A 201 13.17 -13.64 -7.75
CA THR A 201 14.06 -14.73 -7.32
C THR A 201 13.83 -16.05 -8.08
N LYS A 202 12.85 -16.11 -8.98
CA LYS A 202 12.38 -17.35 -9.61
C LYS A 202 12.56 -17.30 -11.14
N PRO A 203 12.74 -18.45 -11.80
CA PRO A 203 12.82 -18.52 -13.26
C PRO A 203 11.47 -18.21 -13.92
N TRP A 204 11.50 -17.65 -15.13
CA TRP A 204 10.32 -17.22 -15.90
C TRP A 204 9.23 -18.28 -16.01
N GLU A 205 9.60 -19.52 -16.29
CA GLU A 205 8.69 -20.65 -16.48
C GLU A 205 7.81 -20.89 -15.24
N ALA A 206 8.32 -20.58 -14.05
CA ALA A 206 7.61 -20.74 -12.78
C ALA A 206 6.69 -19.55 -12.45
N ILE A 207 6.92 -18.38 -13.05
CA ILE A 207 6.28 -17.11 -12.67
C ILE A 207 5.40 -16.47 -13.74
N LYS A 208 5.46 -16.90 -15.01
CA LYS A 208 4.75 -16.28 -16.13
C LYS A 208 3.27 -15.97 -15.87
N ASP A 209 2.55 -16.88 -15.22
CA ASP A 209 1.13 -16.71 -14.90
C ASP A 209 0.93 -15.70 -13.76
N GLU A 210 1.81 -15.71 -12.76
CA GLU A 210 1.75 -14.79 -11.62
C GLU A 210 2.12 -13.36 -12.03
N VAL A 211 3.06 -13.23 -12.98
CA VAL A 211 3.43 -11.95 -13.60
C VAL A 211 2.24 -11.36 -14.37
N LEU A 212 1.45 -12.18 -15.08
CA LEU A 212 0.22 -11.71 -15.75
C LEU A 212 -0.81 -11.22 -14.75
N VAL A 213 -1.04 -11.99 -13.68
CA VAL A 213 -1.99 -11.61 -12.63
C VAL A 213 -1.55 -10.31 -11.96
N LEU A 214 -0.26 -10.16 -11.67
CA LEU A 214 0.29 -8.93 -11.09
C LEU A 214 0.10 -7.74 -12.04
N GLY A 215 0.37 -7.89 -13.33
CA GLY A 215 0.17 -6.83 -14.33
C GLY A 215 -1.30 -6.40 -14.45
N ASN A 216 -2.23 -7.36 -14.46
CA ASN A 216 -3.66 -7.06 -14.51
C ASN A 216 -4.15 -6.35 -13.25
N ARG A 217 -3.68 -6.77 -12.06
CA ARG A 217 -4.00 -6.11 -10.79
C ARG A 217 -3.42 -4.70 -10.71
N LEU A 218 -2.17 -4.50 -11.11
CA LEU A 218 -1.55 -3.17 -11.15
C LEU A 218 -2.33 -2.21 -12.04
N LYS A 219 -2.82 -2.68 -13.20
CA LYS A 219 -3.70 -1.89 -14.06
C LYS A 219 -5.02 -1.51 -13.39
N GLU A 220 -5.61 -2.42 -12.62
CA GLU A 220 -6.86 -2.15 -11.87
C GLU A 220 -6.61 -1.16 -10.74
N TRP A 221 -5.59 -1.39 -9.91
CA TRP A 221 -5.21 -0.51 -8.82
C TRP A 221 -4.85 0.89 -9.31
N TYR A 222 -4.13 0.99 -10.42
CA TYR A 222 -3.82 2.29 -11.04
C TYR A 222 -5.09 3.02 -11.50
N LYS A 223 -6.05 2.32 -12.12
CA LYS A 223 -7.33 2.93 -12.53
C LYS A 223 -8.20 3.41 -11.36
N ASN A 224 -8.00 2.82 -10.19
CA ASN A 224 -8.73 3.13 -8.97
C ASN A 224 -8.00 4.14 -8.06
N ASP A 225 -6.89 4.72 -8.52
CA ASP A 225 -6.02 5.63 -7.74
C ASP A 225 -5.45 4.97 -6.46
N GLU A 226 -5.28 3.65 -6.47
CA GLU A 226 -4.74 2.87 -5.35
C GLU A 226 -3.20 2.73 -5.44
N VAL A 227 -2.64 2.92 -6.64
CA VAL A 227 -1.21 2.97 -6.95
C VAL A 227 -0.95 4.23 -7.79
N GLU A 228 0.12 4.96 -7.50
CA GLU A 228 0.46 6.21 -8.20
C GLU A 228 1.57 5.99 -9.24
N ASP A 229 1.86 7.04 -10.02
CA ASP A 229 2.78 7.03 -11.16
C ASP A 229 4.23 6.66 -10.80
N ASP A 230 4.63 6.93 -9.56
CA ASP A 230 5.99 6.67 -9.05
C ASP A 230 6.42 5.20 -9.16
N VAL A 231 5.47 4.26 -9.18
CA VAL A 231 5.73 2.83 -9.39
C VAL A 231 6.22 2.52 -10.81
N PHE A 232 5.86 3.35 -11.79
CA PHE A 232 6.14 3.14 -13.22
C PHE A 232 7.35 3.95 -13.75
N LEU A 233 8.19 4.48 -12.86
CA LEU A 233 9.41 5.21 -13.24
C LEU A 233 10.48 4.30 -13.88
N GLN A 234 11.32 4.85 -14.76
CA GLN A 234 12.32 4.07 -15.55
C GLN A 234 13.32 3.33 -14.68
N LYS A 235 13.63 3.90 -13.52
CA LYS A 235 14.58 3.32 -12.57
C LYS A 235 13.89 2.58 -11.43
N SER A 236 12.57 2.36 -11.52
CA SER A 236 11.86 1.61 -10.48
C SER A 236 12.23 0.13 -10.57
N THR A 237 12.31 -0.54 -9.42
CA THR A 237 12.57 -1.99 -9.37
C THR A 237 11.57 -2.76 -10.23
N LEU A 238 10.32 -2.30 -10.31
CA LEU A 238 9.27 -2.91 -11.11
C LEU A 238 9.65 -2.88 -12.60
N VAL A 239 9.93 -1.68 -13.13
CA VAL A 239 10.16 -1.48 -14.55
C VAL A 239 11.46 -2.15 -14.99
N GLU A 240 12.55 -1.96 -14.25
CA GLU A 240 13.84 -2.58 -14.59
C GLU A 240 13.73 -4.11 -14.62
N TRP A 241 13.00 -4.70 -13.66
CA TRP A 241 12.74 -6.13 -13.64
C TRP A 241 11.91 -6.58 -14.86
N TRP A 242 10.85 -5.85 -15.20
CA TRP A 242 10.01 -6.16 -16.37
C TRP A 242 10.78 -6.09 -17.68
N GLN A 243 11.62 -5.06 -17.86
CA GLN A 243 12.46 -4.89 -19.04
C GLN A 243 13.41 -6.09 -19.19
N LYS A 244 14.12 -6.43 -18.11
CA LYS A 244 15.02 -7.58 -18.08
C LYS A 244 14.30 -8.89 -18.42
N LEU A 245 13.10 -9.13 -17.87
CA LEU A 245 12.30 -10.30 -18.21
C LEU A 245 11.95 -10.36 -19.71
N CYS A 246 11.70 -9.22 -20.34
CA CYS A 246 11.36 -9.15 -21.76
C CYS A 246 12.57 -9.34 -22.67
N GLU A 247 13.75 -8.89 -22.24
CA GLU A 247 15.04 -9.13 -22.91
C GLU A 247 15.43 -10.60 -22.86
N ASP A 248 15.34 -11.22 -21.68
CA ASP A 248 15.76 -12.60 -21.45
C ASP A 248 14.78 -13.64 -22.05
N HIS A 249 13.51 -13.25 -22.26
CA HIS A 249 12.46 -14.16 -22.72
C HIS A 249 11.61 -13.53 -23.83
N LEU A 250 11.93 -13.79 -25.10
CA LEU A 250 11.10 -13.37 -26.26
C LEU A 250 9.62 -13.81 -26.15
N SER A 251 9.36 -14.91 -25.45
CA SER A 251 8.01 -15.39 -25.14
C SER A 251 7.25 -14.47 -24.18
N CYS A 252 7.93 -13.76 -23.27
CA CYS A 252 7.37 -12.74 -22.39
C CYS A 252 6.85 -11.54 -23.19
N ALA A 253 7.66 -11.02 -24.11
CA ALA A 253 7.23 -9.95 -25.02
C ALA A 253 6.06 -10.37 -25.92
N ALA A 254 6.02 -11.64 -26.38
CA ALA A 254 4.89 -12.18 -27.13
C ALA A 254 3.63 -12.38 -26.25
N PHE A 255 3.81 -12.81 -25.01
CA PHE A 255 2.75 -13.05 -24.03
C PHE A 255 2.02 -11.75 -23.65
N PHE A 256 2.77 -10.68 -23.34
CA PHE A 256 2.17 -9.37 -23.08
C PHE A 256 1.48 -8.78 -24.31
N ARG A 257 2.04 -8.98 -25.52
CA ARG A 257 1.41 -8.57 -26.79
C ARG A 257 0.06 -9.24 -27.06
N HIS A 258 -0.13 -10.48 -26.61
CA HIS A 258 -1.36 -11.23 -26.84
C HIS A 258 -2.45 -10.97 -25.79
N GLN A 259 -2.09 -10.62 -24.56
CA GLN A 259 -3.02 -10.50 -23.42
C GLN A 259 -3.44 -9.06 -23.09
N LEU A 260 -2.64 -8.05 -23.43
CA LEU A 260 -3.03 -6.64 -23.28
C LEU A 260 -3.70 -6.16 -24.57
N SER A 261 -5.04 -6.11 -24.59
CA SER A 261 -5.80 -5.63 -25.77
C SER A 261 -5.44 -4.20 -26.16
N SER A 262 -5.50 -3.86 -27.46
CA SER A 262 -5.21 -2.51 -27.99
C SER A 262 -6.03 -1.41 -27.30
N GLU A 263 -7.25 -1.71 -26.86
CA GLU A 263 -8.14 -0.79 -26.15
C GLU A 263 -7.62 -0.42 -24.75
N THR A 264 -6.86 -1.32 -24.11
CA THR A 264 -6.18 -1.04 -22.84
C THR A 264 -5.07 -0.01 -23.01
N CYS A 265 -4.25 -0.14 -24.06
CA CYS A 265 -3.19 0.81 -24.38
C CYS A 265 -3.76 2.17 -24.86
N ILE A 266 -4.95 2.17 -25.46
CA ILE A 266 -5.65 3.38 -25.91
C ILE A 266 -6.28 4.13 -24.73
N ALA A 267 -6.93 3.43 -23.77
CA ALA A 267 -7.52 4.07 -22.60
C ALA A 267 -6.46 4.73 -21.68
N ILE A 268 -5.27 4.12 -21.57
CA ILE A 268 -4.16 4.67 -20.79
C ILE A 268 -3.50 5.86 -21.53
N SER A 269 -3.56 5.93 -22.86
CA SER A 269 -3.00 7.05 -23.63
C SER A 269 -3.93 8.27 -23.79
N GLN A 270 -5.19 8.16 -23.38
CA GLN A 270 -6.20 9.24 -23.51
C GLN A 270 -6.49 10.00 -22.19
N SER A 271 -5.86 9.62 -21.07
CA SER A 271 -5.91 10.43 -19.85
C SER A 271 -5.13 11.73 -20.10
N SER A 272 -5.87 12.83 -20.14
CA SER A 272 -5.39 14.15 -20.51
C SER A 272 -4.80 14.86 -19.29
N GLU A 273 -3.70 14.30 -18.76
CA GLU A 273 -2.72 15.01 -17.91
C GLU A 273 -1.51 14.13 -17.57
N ILE A 274 -1.17 13.16 -18.43
CA ILE A 274 -0.03 12.30 -18.15
C ILE A 274 1.28 13.00 -18.58
N PRO A 275 2.28 13.16 -17.70
CA PRO A 275 3.58 13.69 -18.07
C PRO A 275 4.19 12.90 -19.22
N SER A 276 4.84 13.62 -20.14
CA SER A 276 5.65 13.21 -21.31
C SER A 276 6.34 11.82 -21.25
N VAL A 277 6.66 11.33 -20.06
CA VAL A 277 7.33 10.05 -19.79
C VAL A 277 6.41 8.84 -20.07
N PHE A 278 5.11 8.91 -19.76
CA PHE A 278 4.20 7.76 -19.94
C PHE A 278 3.79 7.56 -21.40
N VAL A 279 3.74 8.64 -22.18
CA VAL A 279 3.64 8.57 -23.64
C VAL A 279 4.86 7.86 -24.20
N GLN A 280 6.06 8.05 -23.64
CA GLN A 280 7.25 7.28 -24.03
C GLN A 280 7.18 5.80 -23.63
N TYR A 281 6.48 5.42 -22.56
CA TYR A 281 6.30 4.02 -22.15
C TYR A 281 5.27 3.26 -22.98
N ILE A 282 4.12 3.88 -23.24
CA ILE A 282 3.15 3.35 -24.20
C ILE A 282 3.79 3.35 -25.58
N CYS A 283 4.62 4.35 -25.93
CA CYS A 283 5.43 4.33 -27.12
C CYS A 283 6.58 3.33 -27.08
N LEU A 284 7.15 2.89 -25.97
CA LEU A 284 8.16 1.81 -25.95
C LEU A 284 7.49 0.45 -26.21
N ILE A 285 6.27 0.28 -25.69
CA ILE A 285 5.39 -0.84 -26.02
C ILE A 285 4.93 -0.76 -27.50
N CYS A 286 4.69 0.44 -28.05
CA CYS A 286 4.24 0.64 -29.44
C CYS A 286 5.37 0.81 -30.50
N LEU A 287 6.56 1.27 -30.13
CA LEU A 287 7.74 1.42 -31.03
C LEU A 287 8.38 0.05 -31.27
N PHE A 288 8.28 -0.88 -30.32
CA PHE A 288 8.56 -2.30 -30.55
C PHE A 288 7.55 -2.97 -31.50
N ILE A 289 6.33 -2.43 -31.62
CA ILE A 289 5.32 -2.90 -32.59
C ILE A 289 5.60 -2.35 -34.00
N GLY A 290 6.19 -1.16 -34.12
CA GLY A 290 6.52 -0.52 -35.39
C GLY A 290 7.76 -1.07 -36.11
N PHE A 291 8.76 -1.58 -35.38
CA PHE A 291 10.03 -2.00 -35.99
C PHE A 291 9.99 -3.38 -36.70
N LEU A 292 8.93 -4.18 -36.48
CA LEU A 292 8.78 -5.53 -37.05
C LEU A 292 7.71 -5.65 -38.15
N ARG A 293 6.97 -4.59 -38.45
CA ARG A 293 6.02 -4.57 -39.58
C ARG A 293 6.54 -3.62 -40.64
N GLY A 294 7.42 -4.13 -41.50
CA GLY A 294 7.82 -3.44 -42.72
C GLY A 294 6.65 -3.25 -43.68
N HIS A 295 5.81 -2.24 -43.46
CA HIS A 295 4.90 -1.64 -44.45
C HIS A 295 4.45 -0.23 -44.02
N SER A 296 4.95 0.77 -44.75
CA SER A 296 4.40 2.10 -45.11
C SER A 296 3.53 2.91 -44.11
N LEU A 297 4.18 3.95 -43.56
CA LEU A 297 3.71 5.34 -43.39
C LEU A 297 2.30 5.56 -42.79
N ILE A 298 2.24 5.68 -41.45
CA ILE A 298 1.34 6.65 -40.82
C ILE A 298 2.15 7.94 -40.65
N LYS A 299 1.77 9.00 -41.38
CA LYS A 299 2.38 10.33 -41.23
C LYS A 299 1.97 10.92 -39.88
N CYS A 300 2.88 10.89 -38.90
CA CYS A 300 2.85 11.89 -37.84
C CYS A 300 3.10 13.29 -38.44
N PRO A 301 2.51 14.37 -37.88
CA PRO A 301 2.86 15.72 -38.29
C PRO A 301 4.36 15.98 -38.10
N PRO A 302 5.01 16.77 -38.97
CA PRO A 302 6.45 16.91 -38.97
C PRO A 302 6.95 17.52 -37.67
N PHE A 303 7.80 16.78 -36.97
CA PHE A 303 8.65 17.28 -35.91
C PHE A 303 9.55 18.38 -36.49
N ASN A 304 9.46 19.60 -35.96
CA ASN A 304 10.32 20.72 -36.35
C ASN A 304 11.63 20.66 -35.55
N PRO A 305 12.78 20.35 -36.17
CA PRO A 305 14.05 20.21 -35.45
C PRO A 305 14.66 21.52 -34.96
N ARG A 306 14.01 22.68 -35.17
CA ARG A 306 14.56 24.01 -34.85
C ARG A 306 14.33 24.49 -33.41
N SER A 307 13.77 23.69 -32.50
CA SER A 307 13.64 24.08 -31.08
C SER A 307 14.72 23.48 -30.15
N LEU A 308 15.71 22.75 -30.69
CA LEU A 308 16.91 22.41 -29.94
C LEU A 308 17.88 23.60 -29.97
N THR A 309 17.75 24.48 -28.98
CA THR A 309 18.82 25.43 -28.66
C THR A 309 20.05 24.61 -28.27
N VAL A 310 21.08 24.73 -29.10
CA VAL A 310 22.41 24.15 -28.90
C VAL A 310 22.97 24.68 -27.57
N ILE A 311 23.13 23.80 -26.57
CA ILE A 311 24.07 24.05 -25.48
C ILE A 311 25.46 23.85 -26.09
N GLN A 312 26.08 24.95 -26.51
CA GLN A 312 27.49 24.97 -26.86
C GLN A 312 28.29 24.94 -25.56
N VAL A 313 29.01 23.85 -25.37
CA VAL A 313 30.11 23.76 -24.40
C VAL A 313 31.30 24.53 -24.97
N THR A 314 31.74 25.56 -24.27
CA THR A 314 33.11 26.06 -24.29
C THR A 314 33.65 26.01 -22.88
#